data_AF-A0A8R7K3I7-F1
#
_entry.id   AF-A0A8R7K3I7-F1
#
_cell.length_a   1.000
_cell.length_b   1.000
_cell.length_c   1.000
_cell.angle_alpha   90.00
_cell.angle_beta   90.00
_cell.angle_gamma   90.00
#
_symmetry.space_group_name_H-M   'P 1'
#
loop_
_entity.id
_entity.type
_entity.pdbx_description
1 polymer ?
#
loop_
_entity_poly.entity_id
_entity_poly.type
_entity_poly.pdbx_seq_one_letter_code
_entity_poly.pdbx_strand_id
1 'polypeptide(L)'
;MVRIGGGEFPHIKEPDYLRDGQYRVDAQATPTMLNCLMYKLCYYRFVETDGKGFDRVRGYEIGKKHFKLTHFEEVFTTHHWMVRIYKLKPQKNRIRGKLKKSKSSSKTSSTLAAGRKKNPWQ
;
A
#
# COMPACT_ATOMS: atom_id res chain seq x y z
N MET A 1 -18.15 12.03 -10.88
CA MET A 1 -16.86 12.25 -10.17
C MET A 1 -15.73 12.52 -11.15
N VAL A 2 -15.35 11.55 -11.99
CA VAL A 2 -14.21 11.68 -12.93
C VAL A 2 -14.35 12.87 -13.88
N ARG A 3 -15.52 13.06 -14.51
CA ARG A 3 -15.78 14.20 -15.42
C ARG A 3 -15.59 15.58 -14.77
N ILE A 4 -16.07 15.75 -13.54
CA ILE A 4 -15.94 17.02 -12.80
C ILE A 4 -14.48 17.24 -12.41
N GLY A 5 -13.82 16.22 -11.85
CA GLY A 5 -12.40 16.32 -11.48
C GLY A 5 -11.48 16.54 -12.67
N GLY A 6 -11.77 15.92 -13.81
CA GLY A 6 -11.02 16.07 -15.06
C GLY A 6 -11.21 17.43 -15.75
N GLY A 7 -12.28 18.17 -15.42
CA GLY A 7 -12.46 19.54 -15.89
C GLY A 7 -11.42 20.51 -15.32
N GLU A 8 -11.07 20.34 -14.05
CA GLU A 8 -10.05 21.16 -13.36
C GLU A 8 -8.64 20.57 -13.47
N PHE A 9 -8.52 19.24 -13.43
CA PHE A 9 -7.24 18.54 -13.39
C PHE A 9 -7.03 17.68 -14.65
N PRO A 10 -6.20 18.14 -15.62
CA PRO A 10 -6.03 17.46 -16.92
C PRO A 10 -5.43 16.06 -16.87
N HIS A 11 -4.83 15.68 -15.75
CA HIS A 11 -4.27 14.34 -15.54
C HIS A 11 -5.34 13.29 -15.22
N ILE A 12 -6.57 13.71 -14.88
CA ILE A 12 -7.71 12.82 -14.65
C ILE A 12 -8.50 12.75 -15.96
N LYS A 13 -8.33 11.67 -16.72
CA LYS A 13 -9.02 11.48 -18.00
C LYS A 13 -10.03 10.36 -17.89
N GLU A 14 -11.28 10.63 -18.26
CA GLU A 14 -12.34 9.61 -18.26
C GLU A 14 -11.95 8.36 -19.06
N PRO A 15 -11.44 8.46 -20.31
CA PRO A 15 -11.08 7.27 -21.11
C PRO A 15 -10.16 6.27 -20.40
N ASP A 16 -9.29 6.72 -19.49
CA ASP A 16 -8.35 5.85 -18.77
C ASP A 16 -9.08 4.86 -17.83
N TYR A 17 -10.32 5.14 -17.45
CA TYR A 17 -11.16 4.28 -16.59
C TYR A 17 -12.03 3.29 -17.38
N LEU A 18 -12.16 3.47 -18.70
CA LEU A 18 -13.04 2.68 -19.54
C LEU A 18 -12.26 1.57 -20.25
N ARG A 19 -12.88 0.40 -20.35
CA ARG A 19 -12.43 -0.68 -21.23
C ARG A 19 -13.46 -0.84 -22.33
N ASP A 20 -13.05 -0.63 -23.58
CA ASP A 20 -13.94 -0.72 -24.76
C ASP A 20 -15.21 0.16 -24.61
N GLY A 21 -15.05 1.35 -24.01
CA GLY A 21 -16.16 2.27 -23.76
C GLY A 21 -17.09 1.88 -22.60
N GLN A 22 -16.76 0.83 -21.83
CA GLN A 22 -17.55 0.37 -20.70
C GLN A 22 -16.79 0.48 -19.37
N TYR A 23 -17.53 0.79 -18.31
CA TYR A 23 -16.99 0.75 -16.94
C TYR A 23 -17.03 -0.68 -16.41
N ARG A 24 -15.85 -1.29 -16.27
CA ARG A 24 -15.71 -2.64 -15.72
C ARG A 24 -15.04 -2.61 -14.35
N VAL A 25 -15.30 -3.64 -13.54
CA VAL A 25 -14.65 -3.86 -12.22
C VAL A 25 -14.10 -5.27 -12.06
N ASP A 26 -14.20 -6.06 -13.12
CA ASP A 26 -13.65 -7.41 -13.20
C ASP A 26 -12.15 -7.40 -13.50
N ALA A 27 -11.57 -8.57 -13.74
CA ALA A 27 -10.16 -8.71 -14.06
C ALA A 27 -9.75 -8.00 -15.37
N GLN A 28 -10.70 -7.66 -16.23
CA GLN A 28 -10.48 -6.96 -17.50
C GLN A 28 -10.60 -5.43 -17.38
N ALA A 29 -10.95 -4.92 -16.20
CA ALA A 29 -10.97 -3.50 -15.93
C ALA A 29 -9.58 -2.87 -16.09
N THR A 30 -9.55 -1.58 -16.43
CA THR A 30 -8.27 -0.88 -16.61
C THR A 30 -7.48 -0.82 -15.30
N PRO A 31 -6.14 -0.81 -15.36
CA PRO A 31 -5.31 -0.65 -14.17
C PRO A 31 -5.62 0.65 -13.42
N THR A 32 -6.03 1.70 -14.13
CA THR A 32 -6.47 2.97 -13.53
C THR A 32 -7.72 2.78 -12.67
N MET A 33 -8.71 2.03 -13.16
CA MET A 33 -9.93 1.70 -12.41
C MET A 33 -9.62 0.83 -11.18
N LEU A 34 -8.84 -0.25 -11.35
CA LEU A 34 -8.50 -1.17 -10.25
C LEU A 34 -7.57 -0.56 -9.19
N ASN A 35 -6.81 0.48 -9.54
CA ASN A 35 -5.92 1.16 -8.60
C ASN A 35 -6.48 2.47 -8.04
N CYS A 36 -7.64 2.94 -8.51
CA CYS A 36 -8.23 4.17 -8.00
C CYS A 36 -8.58 4.05 -6.51
N LEU A 37 -8.60 5.20 -5.84
CA LEU A 37 -8.88 5.26 -4.40
C LEU A 37 -10.28 4.74 -4.09
N MET A 38 -11.28 5.12 -4.88
CA MET A 38 -12.67 4.71 -4.68
C MET A 38 -12.83 3.19 -4.73
N TYR A 39 -12.28 2.53 -5.75
CA TYR A 39 -12.31 1.07 -5.88
C TYR A 39 -11.67 0.40 -4.66
N LYS A 40 -10.50 0.87 -4.23
CA LYS A 40 -9.79 0.30 -3.08
C LYS A 40 -10.57 0.46 -1.78
N LEU A 41 -11.24 1.59 -1.56
CA LEU A 41 -12.02 1.80 -0.35
C LEU A 41 -13.32 0.99 -0.39
N CYS A 42 -14.04 0.92 -1.50
CA CYS A 42 -15.29 0.16 -1.56
C CYS A 42 -15.07 -1.36 -1.46
N TYR A 43 -14.02 -1.90 -2.09
CA TYR A 43 -13.77 -3.34 -2.14
C TYR A 43 -12.72 -3.85 -1.14
N TYR A 44 -12.33 -3.04 -0.16
CA TYR A 44 -11.38 -3.49 0.85
C TYR A 44 -11.96 -4.67 1.63
N ARG A 45 -11.26 -5.81 1.60
CA ARG A 45 -11.65 -7.08 2.25
C ARG A 45 -13.00 -7.64 1.79
N PHE A 46 -13.49 -7.23 0.62
CA PHE A 46 -14.78 -7.69 0.11
C PHE A 46 -14.83 -9.19 -0.19
N VAL A 47 -13.68 -9.79 -0.52
CA VAL A 47 -13.60 -11.25 -0.76
C VAL A 47 -13.78 -12.04 0.53
N GLU A 48 -13.55 -11.44 1.69
CA GLU A 48 -13.70 -12.12 2.99
C GLU A 48 -15.17 -12.31 3.39
N THR A 49 -16.13 -11.66 2.73
CA THR A 49 -17.56 -11.84 3.05
C THR A 49 -18.15 -13.09 2.39
N ASP A 50 -18.03 -13.17 1.07
CA ASP A 50 -18.73 -14.18 0.25
C ASP A 50 -17.75 -15.19 -0.38
N GLY A 51 -16.43 -15.06 -0.11
CA GLY A 51 -15.36 -15.91 -0.64
C GLY A 51 -15.01 -15.70 -2.12
N LYS A 52 -16.02 -15.40 -2.95
CA LYS A 52 -15.86 -15.14 -4.39
C LYS A 52 -15.60 -13.66 -4.69
N GLY A 53 -16.11 -12.76 -3.86
CA GLY A 53 -16.05 -11.32 -4.11
C GLY A 53 -16.90 -10.91 -5.32
N PHE A 54 -18.17 -11.32 -5.32
CA PHE A 54 -19.11 -11.03 -6.40
C PHE A 54 -19.92 -9.77 -6.10
N ASP A 55 -19.86 -8.78 -6.98
CA ASP A 55 -20.67 -7.57 -6.88
C ASP A 55 -22.05 -7.82 -7.49
N ARG A 56 -23.08 -7.86 -6.62
CA ARG A 56 -24.47 -8.16 -7.02
C ARG A 56 -25.12 -7.07 -7.85
N VAL A 57 -24.71 -5.81 -7.68
CA VAL A 57 -25.29 -4.68 -8.42
C VAL A 57 -24.75 -4.66 -9.85
N ARG A 58 -23.47 -4.97 -10.02
CA ARG A 58 -22.82 -4.96 -11.34
C ARG A 58 -22.85 -6.30 -12.05
N GLY A 59 -23.08 -7.40 -11.34
CA GLY A 59 -23.07 -8.75 -11.90
C GLY A 59 -21.67 -9.24 -12.28
N TYR A 60 -20.61 -8.71 -11.66
CA TYR A 60 -19.23 -9.07 -11.95
C TYR A 60 -18.51 -9.62 -10.72
N GLU A 61 -17.60 -10.56 -10.95
CA GLU A 61 -16.58 -10.92 -9.98
C GLU A 61 -15.47 -9.86 -9.99
N ILE A 62 -15.05 -9.42 -8.82
CA ILE A 62 -14.08 -8.35 -8.64
C ILE A 62 -12.70 -8.78 -9.15
N GLY A 63 -12.07 -7.94 -9.98
CA GLY A 63 -10.78 -8.26 -10.60
C GLY A 63 -9.62 -8.30 -9.60
N LYS A 64 -9.52 -7.30 -8.72
CA LYS A 64 -8.45 -7.21 -7.71
C LYS A 64 -8.98 -7.58 -6.33
N LYS A 65 -8.72 -8.82 -5.94
CA LYS A 65 -9.22 -9.46 -4.71
C LYS A 65 -8.47 -9.07 -3.44
N HIS A 66 -7.13 -9.10 -3.49
CA HIS A 66 -6.30 -8.90 -2.31
C HIS A 66 -5.41 -7.66 -2.50
N PHE A 67 -5.59 -6.67 -1.63
CA PHE A 67 -4.75 -5.50 -1.55
C PHE A 67 -4.79 -4.91 -0.14
N LYS A 68 -3.76 -4.13 0.22
CA LYS A 68 -3.64 -3.47 1.52
C LYS A 68 -3.79 -1.97 1.36
N LEU A 69 -4.44 -1.33 2.33
CA LEU A 69 -4.52 0.13 2.41
C LEU A 69 -3.29 0.67 3.14
N THR A 70 -2.57 1.59 2.50
CA THR A 70 -1.33 2.17 3.04
C THR A 70 -1.61 3.39 3.91
N HIS A 71 -2.45 4.30 3.42
CA HIS A 71 -2.74 5.59 4.05
C HIS A 71 -4.06 5.63 4.83
N PHE A 72 -4.97 4.70 4.57
CA PHE A 72 -6.26 4.63 5.24
C PHE A 72 -6.36 3.39 6.12
N GLU A 73 -7.13 3.49 7.19
CA GLU A 73 -7.62 2.38 7.99
C GLU A 73 -9.14 2.39 8.02
N GLU A 74 -9.73 1.21 7.94
CA GLU A 74 -11.16 1.01 8.14
C GLU A 74 -11.46 1.17 9.63
N VAL A 75 -12.34 2.11 9.98
CA VAL A 75 -12.75 2.36 11.38
C VAL A 75 -14.13 1.80 11.68
N PHE A 76 -15.00 1.74 10.69
CA PHE A 76 -16.36 1.21 10.85
C PHE A 76 -16.92 0.74 9.51
N THR A 77 -17.64 -0.38 9.52
CA THR A 77 -18.43 -0.87 8.39
C THR A 77 -19.76 -1.38 8.90
N THR A 78 -20.85 -0.97 8.25
CA THR A 78 -22.20 -1.42 8.58
C THR A 78 -22.40 -2.92 8.34
N HIS A 79 -23.39 -3.52 9.01
CA HIS A 79 -23.66 -4.96 8.92
C HIS A 79 -23.91 -5.46 7.48
N HIS A 80 -24.69 -4.70 6.68
CA HIS A 80 -24.96 -5.02 5.28
C HIS A 80 -24.01 -4.34 4.29
N TRP A 81 -22.87 -3.83 4.77
CA TRP A 81 -21.79 -3.28 3.93
C TRP A 81 -22.22 -2.11 3.02
N MET A 82 -23.29 -1.39 3.40
CA MET A 82 -23.79 -0.20 2.69
C MET A 82 -22.91 1.03 2.93
N VAL A 83 -22.43 1.20 4.17
CA VAL A 83 -21.57 2.32 4.58
C VAL A 83 -20.28 1.81 5.17
N ARG A 84 -19.17 2.37 4.70
CA ARG A 84 -17.79 2.08 5.14
C ARG A 84 -17.11 3.41 5.46
N ILE A 85 -16.58 3.53 6.68
CA ILE A 85 -15.93 4.74 7.18
C ILE A 85 -14.44 4.44 7.31
N TYR A 86 -13.64 5.30 6.69
CA TYR A 86 -12.20 5.22 6.68
C TYR A 86 -11.57 6.43 7.36
N LYS A 87 -10.54 6.18 8.16
CA LYS A 87 -9.72 7.22 8.77
C LYS A 87 -8.38 7.32 8.04
N LEU A 88 -7.95 8.56 7.79
CA LEU A 88 -6.62 8.84 7.29
C LEU A 88 -5.60 8.58 8.41
N LYS A 89 -4.63 7.70 8.14
CA LYS A 89 -3.52 7.44 9.05
C LYS A 89 -2.63 8.68 9.16
N PRO A 90 -2.04 8.94 10.33
CA PRO A 90 -1.06 10.00 10.47
C PRO A 90 0.11 9.77 9.51
N GLN A 91 0.72 10.86 9.04
CA GLN A 91 1.90 10.75 8.21
C GLN A 91 2.99 9.98 8.96
N LYS A 92 3.66 9.05 8.27
CA LYS A 92 4.76 8.30 8.86
C LYS A 92 5.83 9.28 9.32
N ASN A 93 6.27 9.13 10.57
CA ASN A 93 7.32 9.98 11.10
C ASN A 93 8.56 9.87 10.21
N ARG A 94 9.01 10.99 9.63
CA ARG A 94 10.16 11.04 8.74
C ARG A 94 11.40 10.92 9.60
N ILE A 95 11.85 9.69 9.88
CA ILE A 95 13.21 9.45 10.34
C ILE A 95 14.11 9.86 9.17
N ARG A 96 14.51 11.15 9.18
CA ARG A 96 15.48 11.75 8.28
C ARG A 96 16.65 10.77 8.22
N GLY A 97 16.92 10.31 6.99
CA GLY A 97 17.45 8.97 6.71
C GLY A 97 18.60 8.52 7.60
N LYS A 98 18.73 7.19 7.72
CA LYS A 98 19.97 6.56 8.16
C LYS A 98 21.14 7.29 7.49
N LEU A 99 21.89 8.07 8.27
CA LEU A 99 23.16 8.62 7.84
C LEU A 99 23.92 7.39 7.31
N LYS A 100 24.23 7.35 6.01
CA LYS A 100 25.12 6.34 5.46
C LYS A 100 26.40 6.48 6.26
N LYS A 101 26.61 5.59 7.25
CA LYS A 101 27.85 5.51 7.99
C LYS A 101 28.88 5.10 6.94
N SER A 102 29.66 6.06 6.45
CA SER A 102 30.80 5.80 5.59
C SER A 102 31.64 4.75 6.30
N LYS A 103 31.76 3.56 5.70
CA LYS A 103 32.68 2.53 6.19
C LYS A 103 34.10 3.10 6.06
N SER A 104 34.61 3.72 7.11
CA SER A 104 36.05 3.93 7.25
C SER A 104 36.69 2.55 7.45
N SER A 105 37.30 2.03 6.39
CA SER A 105 38.09 0.81 6.43
C SER A 105 39.39 1.06 7.19
N SER A 106 39.38 0.92 8.52
CA SER A 106 40.61 0.75 9.29
C SER A 106 40.93 -0.74 9.35
N LYS A 107 41.80 -1.22 8.45
CA LYS A 107 42.47 -2.51 8.60
C LYS A 107 43.47 -2.38 9.75
N THR A 108 43.16 -2.95 10.91
CA THR A 108 44.15 -3.26 11.94
C THR A 108 44.20 -4.77 12.08
N SER A 109 45.28 -5.35 11.54
CA SER A 109 45.62 -6.76 11.66
C SER A 109 45.96 -7.09 13.11
N SER A 110 45.11 -7.87 13.78
CA SER A 110 45.40 -8.44 15.09
C SER A 110 46.12 -9.77 14.92
N THR A 111 47.44 -9.79 15.05
CA THR A 111 48.18 -11.01 15.40
C THR A 111 48.05 -11.23 16.91
N LEU A 112 47.34 -12.28 17.27
CA LEU A 112 47.21 -12.78 18.65
C LEU A 112 48.52 -13.46 19.05
N ALA A 113 49.22 -12.92 20.03
CA ALA A 113 50.25 -13.63 20.79
C ALA A 113 49.94 -13.47 22.29
N ALA A 114 49.16 -14.42 22.82
CA ALA A 114 48.91 -14.54 24.25
C ALA A 114 50.08 -15.31 24.89
N GLY A 115 50.90 -14.62 25.67
CA GLY A 115 52.05 -15.19 26.38
C GLY A 115 52.26 -14.54 27.74
N ARG A 116 51.47 -14.97 28.72
CA ARG A 116 51.45 -14.57 30.13
C ARG A 116 52.80 -14.81 30.83
N LYS A 117 53.48 -13.76 31.32
CA LYS A 117 54.51 -13.86 32.39
C LYS A 117 54.45 -12.67 33.38
N LYS A 118 54.04 -13.04 34.60
CA LYS A 118 54.14 -12.50 35.97
C LYS A 118 54.77 -11.11 36.24
N ASN A 119 54.07 -10.32 37.06
CA ASN A 119 54.64 -9.28 37.92
C ASN A 119 55.34 -9.90 39.14
N PRO A 120 56.49 -9.34 39.53
CA PRO A 120 56.62 -8.88 40.92
C PRO A 120 57.30 -7.50 40.94
N TRP A 121 56.84 -6.57 41.78
CA TRP A 121 57.31 -5.18 41.95
C TRP A 121 56.65 -4.12 41.04
N GLN A 122 55.32 -4.00 41.17
CA GLN A 122 54.57 -2.72 41.27
C GLN A 122 53.16 -3.05 41.76
#